data_AF-A0A3D1SU87-F1
#
_entry.id   AF-A0A3D1SU87-F1
#
_cell.length_a   1.000
_cell.length_b   1.000
_cell.length_c   1.000
_cell.angle_alpha   90.00
_cell.angle_beta   90.00
_cell.angle_gamma   90.00
#
_symmetry.space_group_name_H-M   'P 1'
#
loop_
_entity.id
_entity.type
_entity.pdbx_description
1 polymer ?
#
loop_
_entity_poly.entity_id
_entity_poly.type
_entity_poly.pdbx_seq_one_letter_code
_entity_poly.pdbx_strand_id
1 'polypeptide(L)'
;MKRSSMGFFEEQHEQQNDEHEQRPKDTINLAALTHKNPKTTIPLEMHAPEPAEGLFSRGRAILLSVFLLIVIINAANLGSSQFIGTHGWAFVLSGSSATSDSNLLRDVANQLRHTSTPGTKTQTNRKITPEEYINTILQKMTLDEKIGQMMIVQFTGPDYGLDISTMIDQYKIGAVLIFAANNNIVSKPQLKGLIQQMQKDSTIPLAIAIDQEGGLVDRLQYLDGLRPSATSIGATNDPTKAMAAGMQDAKDLSYYGINLNLAPVVDVTNVYNPQLYLRTFGTNAETVTTMAGAYLRGLQESGKVMGTLKHFPGLGDVSADPHTSVPSLNRTQSALTAIDWQPYRSLIARGDVQAIMVTHEIVTKIDDTKPSSLSYKVVTGILRNQLGFQGVIMTDSLTMEGIIAYYTEAQAAAMAVEAGSDLLMGASTPDSVVNMINGIKQAISAGEISQQRIDVSVRRILMLKYHMGLLQIPSV
;
A
#
# COMPACT_ATOMS: atom_id res chain seq x y z
N MET A 1 42.38 44.77 -4.25
CA MET A 1 43.29 44.43 -3.14
C MET A 1 42.76 45.11 -1.87
N LYS A 2 42.36 44.30 -0.86
CA LYS A 2 42.09 44.54 0.60
C LYS A 2 41.44 45.88 1.05
N ARG A 3 40.19 45.86 1.56
CA ARG A 3 39.71 45.63 2.98
C ARG A 3 40.17 46.73 3.95
N SER A 4 39.46 47.18 4.98
CA SER A 4 38.05 47.20 5.47
C SER A 4 38.18 47.78 6.88
N SER A 5 37.30 48.69 7.32
CA SER A 5 37.30 49.26 8.68
C SER A 5 35.87 49.38 9.21
N MET A 6 35.62 48.87 10.41
CA MET A 6 34.55 49.24 11.37
C MET A 6 34.73 48.29 12.58
N GLY A 7 34.76 48.69 13.84
CA GLY A 7 34.28 49.91 14.49
C GLY A 7 33.20 49.51 15.51
N PHE A 8 33.62 49.26 16.75
CA PHE A 8 32.81 48.97 17.95
C PHE A 8 31.83 50.12 18.29
N PHE A 9 30.71 49.81 18.96
CA PHE A 9 30.29 50.49 20.20
C PHE A 9 29.22 49.66 20.94
N GLU A 10 29.35 49.64 22.27
CA GLU A 10 28.58 48.95 23.29
C GLU A 10 27.95 49.98 24.25
N GLU A 11 27.05 49.51 25.11
CA GLU A 11 26.49 50.13 26.34
C GLU A 11 25.34 51.16 26.20
N GLN A 12 24.38 51.30 27.12
CA GLN A 12 23.78 50.55 28.25
C GLN A 12 22.64 51.48 28.73
N HIS A 13 21.56 50.97 29.34
CA HIS A 13 21.07 51.41 30.65
C HIS A 13 19.79 50.67 31.11
N GLU A 14 19.87 50.22 32.37
CA GLU A 14 18.84 49.68 33.26
C GLU A 14 17.72 50.70 33.57
N GLN A 15 16.52 50.30 34.04
CA GLN A 15 16.20 49.98 35.45
C GLN A 15 14.69 49.68 35.70
N GLN A 16 14.50 48.89 36.76
CA GLN A 16 13.35 48.35 37.50
C GLN A 16 12.01 49.13 37.61
N ASN A 17 10.92 48.38 37.76
CA ASN A 17 10.12 48.37 39.02
C ASN A 17 9.17 47.15 39.14
N ASP A 18 9.11 46.64 40.37
CA ASP A 18 8.24 45.61 40.92
C ASP A 18 6.76 46.04 41.01
N GLU A 19 5.83 45.07 40.98
CA GLU A 19 4.76 44.99 41.98
C GLU A 19 4.06 43.61 42.02
N HIS A 20 3.69 43.22 43.24
CA HIS A 20 3.09 41.97 43.73
C HIS A 20 1.65 41.72 43.25
N GLU A 21 1.25 40.45 43.06
CA GLU A 21 0.01 39.94 43.68
C GLU A 21 -0.07 38.41 43.81
N GLN A 22 -0.87 38.00 44.79
CA GLN A 22 -0.80 36.80 45.62
C GLN A 22 -1.61 35.60 45.06
N ARG A 23 -1.17 34.37 45.35
CA ARG A 23 -1.98 33.14 45.23
C ARG A 23 -2.61 32.78 46.58
N PRO A 24 -3.88 32.36 46.64
CA PRO A 24 -4.46 31.83 47.85
C PRO A 24 -4.14 30.34 48.03
N LYS A 25 -3.85 29.99 49.29
CA LYS A 25 -3.80 28.64 49.86
C LYS A 25 -5.18 28.36 50.46
N ASP A 26 -5.70 27.15 50.23
CA ASP A 26 -6.72 26.56 51.11
C ASP A 26 -6.23 25.21 51.64
N THR A 27 -6.37 25.06 52.95
CA THR A 27 -5.89 23.94 53.76
C THR A 27 -7.08 23.42 54.56
N ILE A 28 -7.41 22.13 54.47
CA ILE A 28 -8.14 21.38 55.52
C ILE A 28 -7.57 19.95 55.49
N ASN A 29 -6.55 19.64 56.30
CA ASN A 29 -6.61 19.09 57.67
C ASN A 29 -7.09 17.62 57.73
N LEU A 30 -6.13 16.69 57.73
CA LEU A 30 -6.32 15.24 57.89
C LEU A 30 -5.49 14.78 59.10
N ALA A 31 -6.13 14.57 60.24
CA ALA A 31 -5.52 13.96 61.42
C ALA A 31 -6.55 13.16 62.23
N ALA A 32 -6.46 11.83 62.14
CA ALA A 32 -6.73 10.84 63.18
C ALA A 32 -6.58 9.45 62.54
N LEU A 33 -5.97 8.41 63.09
CA LEU A 33 -5.09 8.17 64.22
C LEU A 33 -4.66 6.70 64.05
N THR A 34 -3.40 6.40 64.35
CA THR A 34 -2.72 5.11 64.19
C THR A 34 -3.04 4.07 65.28
N HIS A 35 -2.98 2.79 64.88
CA HIS A 35 -2.57 1.59 65.64
C HIS A 35 -3.26 1.20 66.97
N LYS A 36 -3.81 -0.03 67.02
CA LYS A 36 -3.29 -1.16 67.85
C LYS A 36 -4.13 -2.44 67.69
N ASN A 37 -3.44 -3.56 67.51
CA ASN A 37 -3.96 -4.93 67.54
C ASN A 37 -4.24 -5.35 69.00
N PRO A 38 -5.26 -6.18 69.28
CA PRO A 38 -4.96 -7.43 69.97
C PRO A 38 -5.76 -8.65 69.51
N LYS A 39 -5.03 -9.76 69.47
CA LYS A 39 -5.42 -11.18 69.52
C LYS A 39 -6.92 -11.47 69.72
N THR A 40 -7.52 -12.16 68.75
CA THR A 40 -8.64 -13.07 69.01
C THR A 40 -8.44 -14.37 68.25
N THR A 41 -8.39 -15.46 68.99
CA THR A 41 -8.25 -16.86 68.59
C THR A 41 -9.45 -17.35 67.78
N ILE A 42 -9.19 -17.99 66.63
CA ILE A 42 -10.18 -18.75 65.84
C ILE A 42 -10.06 -20.23 66.23
N PRO A 43 -11.12 -20.93 66.67
CA PRO A 43 -11.14 -22.38 66.69
C PRO A 43 -11.42 -22.92 65.28
N LEU A 44 -10.56 -23.84 64.81
CA LEU A 44 -10.81 -24.66 63.62
C LEU A 44 -11.97 -25.62 63.90
N GLU A 45 -13.00 -25.57 63.07
CA GLU A 45 -13.96 -26.66 62.91
C GLU A 45 -13.85 -27.17 61.47
N MET A 46 -13.28 -28.37 61.31
CA MET A 46 -13.11 -29.05 60.02
C MET A 46 -14.43 -29.73 59.64
N HIS A 47 -15.13 -29.20 58.64
CA HIS A 47 -16.10 -29.99 57.88
C HIS A 47 -15.40 -30.60 56.65
N ALA A 48 -15.48 -31.93 56.56
CA ALA A 48 -15.03 -32.69 55.40
C ALA A 48 -15.87 -32.35 54.17
N PRO A 49 -15.27 -32.13 52.98
CA PRO A 49 -16.04 -31.94 51.75
C PRO A 49 -16.61 -33.27 51.24
N GLU A 50 -17.88 -33.24 50.83
CA GLU A 50 -18.52 -34.30 50.05
C GLU A 50 -17.76 -34.58 48.73
N PRO A 51 -17.78 -35.82 48.22
CA PRO A 51 -17.06 -36.15 46.99
C PRO A 51 -17.71 -35.46 45.78
N ALA A 52 -16.92 -34.62 45.11
CA ALA A 52 -17.30 -33.98 43.86
C ALA A 52 -17.65 -35.02 42.79
N GLU A 53 -18.84 -34.89 42.21
CA GLU A 53 -19.28 -35.67 41.05
C GLU A 53 -18.26 -35.52 39.90
N GLY A 54 -17.93 -36.66 39.28
CA GLY A 54 -16.87 -36.78 38.28
C GLY A 54 -17.07 -35.82 37.10
N LEU A 55 -16.13 -34.88 36.95
CA LEU A 55 -15.98 -34.10 35.75
C LEU A 55 -15.56 -35.02 34.57
N PHE A 56 -16.39 -35.02 33.53
CA PHE A 56 -16.19 -35.56 32.18
C PHE A 56 -16.51 -37.05 31.94
N SER A 57 -17.53 -37.28 31.10
CA SER A 57 -17.78 -38.58 30.45
C SER A 57 -16.53 -39.07 29.68
N ARG A 58 -16.26 -40.38 29.68
CA ARG A 58 -15.10 -41.00 28.99
C ARG A 58 -14.88 -40.50 27.55
N GLY A 59 -15.95 -40.22 26.79
CA GLY A 59 -15.84 -39.66 25.43
C GLY A 59 -15.24 -38.25 25.37
N ARG A 60 -15.57 -37.39 26.34
CA ARG A 60 -14.99 -36.04 26.46
C ARG A 60 -13.53 -36.08 26.92
N ALA A 61 -13.17 -37.03 27.79
CA ALA A 61 -11.78 -37.24 28.21
C ALA A 61 -10.89 -37.68 27.03
N ILE A 62 -11.40 -38.55 26.15
CA ILE A 62 -10.72 -38.98 24.93
C ILE A 62 -10.54 -37.80 23.96
N LEU A 63 -11.60 -37.02 23.71
CA LEU A 63 -11.51 -35.83 22.86
C LEU A 63 -10.50 -34.79 23.39
N LEU A 64 -10.50 -34.55 24.70
CA LEU A 64 -9.53 -33.67 25.35
C LEU A 64 -8.10 -34.21 25.24
N SER A 65 -7.91 -35.52 25.36
CA SER A 65 -6.59 -36.14 25.24
C SER A 65 -6.06 -36.10 23.81
N VAL A 66 -6.91 -36.34 22.81
CA VAL A 66 -6.55 -36.20 21.40
C VAL A 66 -6.24 -34.75 21.06
N PHE A 67 -7.03 -33.81 21.55
CA PHE A 67 -6.79 -32.37 21.39
C PHE A 67 -5.45 -31.97 22.03
N LEU A 68 -5.18 -32.40 23.27
CA LEU A 68 -3.93 -32.11 23.97
C LEU A 68 -2.71 -32.70 23.23
N LEU A 69 -2.86 -33.89 22.64
CA LEU A 69 -1.80 -34.53 21.86
C LEU A 69 -1.49 -33.74 20.58
N ILE A 70 -2.52 -33.26 19.88
CA ILE A 70 -2.36 -32.39 18.69
C ILE A 70 -1.66 -31.08 19.07
N VAL A 71 -2.03 -30.48 20.20
CA VAL A 71 -1.42 -29.27 20.75
C VAL A 71 0.07 -29.50 21.05
N ILE A 72 0.42 -30.62 21.69
CA ILE A 72 1.80 -30.96 22.05
C ILE A 72 2.67 -31.24 20.81
N ILE A 73 2.14 -31.97 19.82
CA ILE A 73 2.86 -32.24 18.56
C ILE A 73 3.13 -30.95 17.79
N ASN A 74 2.16 -30.04 17.73
CA ASN A 74 2.35 -28.74 17.07
C ASN A 74 3.35 -27.85 17.82
N ALA A 75 3.30 -27.81 19.16
CA ALA A 75 4.26 -27.06 19.96
C ALA A 75 5.70 -27.57 19.81
N ALA A 76 5.90 -28.88 19.62
CA ALA A 76 7.20 -29.48 19.40
C ALA A 76 7.80 -29.15 18.03
N ASN A 77 6.97 -28.93 17.00
CA ASN A 77 7.41 -28.61 15.64
C ASN A 77 7.65 -27.11 15.40
N LEU A 78 6.98 -26.22 16.14
CA LEU A 78 7.04 -24.75 15.95
C LEU A 78 8.08 -24.05 16.84
N GLY A 79 8.67 -24.76 17.81
CA GLY A 79 9.58 -24.14 18.78
C GLY A 79 8.82 -23.34 19.85
N SER A 80 9.28 -23.45 21.10
CA SER A 80 8.57 -22.94 22.29
C SER A 80 8.34 -21.42 22.31
N SER A 81 9.10 -20.64 21.54
CA SER A 81 8.94 -19.18 21.43
C SER A 81 7.77 -18.74 20.56
N GLN A 82 7.28 -19.57 19.63
CA GLN A 82 6.11 -19.27 18.78
C GLN A 82 4.78 -19.68 19.43
N PHE A 83 4.81 -20.57 20.43
CA PHE A 83 3.61 -21.15 21.03
C PHE A 83 2.99 -20.31 22.16
N ILE A 84 3.80 -19.49 22.85
CA ILE A 84 3.39 -18.75 24.07
C ILE A 84 2.96 -17.30 23.75
N GLY A 85 2.99 -16.89 22.47
CA GLY A 85 2.49 -15.59 22.04
C GLY A 85 0.95 -15.50 22.09
N THR A 86 0.42 -14.28 22.27
CA THR A 86 -1.02 -13.98 22.40
C THR A 86 -1.87 -14.40 21.18
N HIS A 87 -1.24 -14.89 20.11
CA HIS A 87 -1.87 -15.24 18.83
C HIS A 87 -1.61 -16.70 18.39
N GLY A 88 -0.81 -17.49 19.15
CA GLY A 88 -0.47 -18.88 18.78
C GLY A 88 -1.68 -19.83 18.79
N TRP A 89 -2.71 -19.52 19.58
CA TRP A 89 -3.93 -20.32 19.67
C TRP A 89 -4.87 -20.13 18.48
N ALA A 90 -4.82 -18.97 17.81
CA ALA A 90 -5.65 -18.70 16.64
C ALA A 90 -5.32 -19.66 15.50
N PHE A 91 -4.03 -19.97 15.32
CA PHE A 91 -3.54 -20.94 14.32
C PHE A 91 -4.08 -22.37 14.51
N VAL A 92 -4.32 -22.79 15.76
CA VAL A 92 -4.80 -24.14 16.09
C VAL A 92 -6.34 -24.23 16.02
N LEU A 93 -7.04 -23.12 16.27
CA LEU A 93 -8.50 -23.08 16.37
C LEU A 93 -9.19 -22.59 15.08
N SER A 94 -8.51 -21.86 14.20
CA SER A 94 -9.06 -21.34 12.94
C SER A 94 -9.13 -22.41 11.84
N GLY A 95 -9.51 -23.64 12.21
CA GLY A 95 -9.54 -24.82 11.35
C GLY A 95 -9.81 -24.50 9.88
N SER A 96 -8.89 -24.94 9.02
CA SER A 96 -8.91 -24.80 7.57
C SER A 96 -10.34 -24.79 7.00
N SER A 97 -10.82 -23.61 6.60
CA SER A 97 -12.03 -23.44 5.79
C SER A 97 -11.89 -22.23 4.88
N ALA A 98 -10.72 -22.15 4.25
CA ALA A 98 -10.53 -21.78 2.85
C ALA A 98 -9.19 -22.39 2.50
N THR A 99 -9.19 -23.61 1.95
CA THR A 99 -7.98 -24.14 1.35
C THR A 99 -7.64 -23.21 0.19
N SER A 100 -6.72 -22.27 0.43
CA SER A 100 -6.00 -21.56 -0.62
C SER A 100 -5.56 -22.62 -1.61
N ASP A 101 -6.16 -22.63 -2.79
CA ASP A 101 -5.81 -23.60 -3.81
C ASP A 101 -4.43 -23.23 -4.33
N SER A 102 -3.40 -23.91 -3.82
CA SER A 102 -2.01 -23.75 -4.27
C SER A 102 -1.83 -24.03 -5.76
N ASN A 103 -2.88 -24.51 -6.43
CA ASN A 103 -2.94 -24.77 -7.85
C ASN A 103 -3.90 -23.85 -8.62
N LEU A 104 -4.39 -22.72 -8.09
CA LEU A 104 -5.35 -21.83 -8.75
C LEU A 104 -5.07 -21.62 -10.26
N LEU A 105 -3.87 -21.14 -10.61
CA LEU A 105 -3.50 -20.87 -12.01
C LEU A 105 -3.40 -22.17 -12.85
N ARG A 106 -3.00 -23.28 -12.23
CA ARG A 106 -2.96 -24.60 -12.87
C ARG A 106 -4.37 -25.10 -13.17
N ASP A 107 -5.29 -24.89 -12.26
CA ASP A 107 -6.69 -25.31 -12.38
C ASP A 107 -7.45 -24.46 -13.40
N VAL A 108 -7.15 -23.15 -13.45
CA VAL A 108 -7.58 -22.27 -14.56
C VAL A 108 -7.06 -22.81 -15.89
N ALA A 109 -5.76 -23.13 -15.98
CA ALA A 109 -5.16 -23.64 -17.21
C ALA A 109 -5.80 -24.97 -17.66
N ASN A 110 -6.06 -25.88 -16.73
CA ASN A 110 -6.72 -27.15 -17.01
C ASN A 110 -8.17 -26.94 -17.49
N GLN A 111 -8.93 -26.06 -16.84
CA GLN A 111 -10.30 -25.73 -17.26
C GLN A 111 -10.33 -25.17 -18.69
N LEU A 112 -9.41 -24.28 -19.01
CA LEU A 112 -9.32 -23.68 -20.34
C LEU A 112 -8.92 -24.69 -21.43
N ARG A 113 -8.20 -25.77 -21.08
CA ARG A 113 -7.90 -26.88 -21.99
C ARG A 113 -9.11 -27.79 -22.24
N HIS A 114 -9.90 -28.08 -21.20
CA HIS A 114 -10.99 -29.06 -21.27
C HIS A 114 -12.34 -28.52 -21.77
N THR A 115 -12.51 -27.21 -21.91
CA THR A 115 -13.73 -26.60 -22.50
C THR A 115 -13.84 -26.79 -24.03
N SER A 116 -12.92 -27.53 -24.64
CA SER A 116 -13.02 -28.03 -26.02
C SER A 116 -14.01 -29.20 -26.11
N THR A 117 -15.26 -28.91 -26.48
CA THR A 117 -16.40 -29.84 -26.54
C THR A 117 -16.09 -31.20 -27.22
N PRO A 118 -16.43 -32.35 -26.60
CA PRO A 118 -16.38 -33.66 -27.26
C PRO A 118 -17.46 -33.75 -28.34
N GLY A 119 -17.07 -33.86 -29.62
CA GLY A 119 -17.98 -34.16 -30.73
C GLY A 119 -17.87 -33.24 -31.95
N THR A 120 -17.20 -32.09 -31.83
CA THR A 120 -17.01 -31.18 -32.96
C THR A 120 -15.69 -31.48 -33.67
N LYS A 121 -15.73 -32.22 -34.78
CA LYS A 121 -14.57 -32.50 -35.67
C LYS A 121 -14.14 -31.26 -36.47
N THR A 122 -13.90 -30.15 -35.79
CA THR A 122 -13.24 -28.98 -36.38
C THR A 122 -12.41 -28.33 -35.27
N GLN A 123 -11.21 -28.87 -35.08
CA GLN A 123 -10.16 -28.21 -34.29
C GLN A 123 -9.73 -26.94 -35.01
N THR A 124 -10.46 -25.85 -34.81
CA THR A 124 -9.89 -24.52 -35.02
C THR A 124 -9.06 -24.19 -33.78
N ASN A 125 -7.77 -23.88 -33.98
CA ASN A 125 -6.86 -23.33 -32.96
C ASN A 125 -7.47 -22.07 -32.32
N ARG A 126 -8.35 -22.22 -31.32
CA ARG A 126 -8.93 -21.09 -30.60
C ARG A 126 -7.87 -20.51 -29.68
N LYS A 127 -7.39 -19.30 -29.99
CA LYS A 127 -6.53 -18.54 -29.08
C LYS A 127 -7.37 -17.97 -27.95
N ILE A 128 -6.97 -18.24 -26.72
CA ILE A 128 -7.56 -17.66 -25.52
C ILE A 128 -7.15 -16.19 -25.45
N THR A 129 -8.12 -15.31 -25.25
CA THR A 129 -7.87 -13.88 -25.05
C THR A 129 -7.40 -13.60 -23.61
N PRO A 130 -6.63 -12.53 -23.37
CA PRO A 130 -6.28 -12.11 -22.02
C PRO A 130 -7.51 -11.94 -21.11
N GLU A 131 -8.59 -11.39 -21.65
CA GLU A 131 -9.85 -11.16 -20.94
C GLU A 131 -10.50 -12.48 -20.49
N GLU A 132 -10.56 -13.49 -21.36
CA GLU A 132 -11.08 -14.81 -21.02
C GLU A 132 -10.25 -15.48 -19.92
N TYR A 133 -8.92 -15.39 -20.02
CA TYR A 133 -8.01 -15.94 -19.02
C TYR A 133 -8.21 -15.28 -17.66
N ILE A 134 -8.20 -13.94 -17.63
CA ILE A 134 -8.38 -13.15 -16.41
C ILE A 134 -9.77 -13.36 -15.80
N ASN A 135 -10.82 -13.45 -16.60
CA ASN A 135 -12.17 -13.73 -16.12
C ASN A 135 -12.25 -15.12 -15.47
N THR A 136 -11.55 -16.11 -16.01
CA THR A 136 -11.51 -17.47 -15.44
C THR A 136 -10.76 -17.49 -14.11
N ILE A 137 -9.65 -16.73 -13.98
CA ILE A 137 -8.96 -16.53 -12.69
C ILE A 137 -9.93 -15.90 -11.68
N LEU A 138 -10.54 -14.77 -12.04
CA LEU A 138 -11.43 -14.03 -11.14
C LEU A 138 -12.61 -14.87 -10.63
N GLN A 139 -13.21 -15.69 -11.49
CA GLN A 139 -14.34 -16.55 -11.12
C GLN A 139 -13.99 -17.62 -10.09
N LYS A 140 -12.71 -18.00 -9.98
CA LYS A 140 -12.24 -18.97 -8.98
C LYS A 140 -11.78 -18.32 -7.67
N MET A 141 -11.63 -17.01 -7.63
CA MET A 141 -11.22 -16.29 -6.42
C MET A 141 -12.41 -16.11 -5.47
N THR A 142 -12.16 -16.34 -4.19
CA THR A 142 -13.03 -15.91 -3.10
C THR A 142 -13.07 -14.39 -2.97
N LEU A 143 -14.05 -13.85 -2.23
CA LEU A 143 -14.10 -12.40 -1.96
C LEU A 143 -12.84 -11.91 -1.22
N ASP A 144 -12.35 -12.67 -0.25
CA ASP A 144 -11.18 -12.30 0.53
C ASP A 144 -9.91 -12.26 -0.34
N GLU A 145 -9.73 -13.23 -1.24
CA GLU A 145 -8.63 -13.21 -2.22
C GLU A 145 -8.73 -12.02 -3.18
N LYS A 146 -9.95 -11.67 -3.60
CA LYS A 146 -10.19 -10.50 -4.46
C LYS A 146 -9.80 -9.20 -3.76
N ILE A 147 -10.24 -9.02 -2.52
CA ILE A 147 -9.88 -7.82 -1.74
C ILE A 147 -8.38 -7.83 -1.41
N GLY A 148 -7.79 -8.99 -1.11
CA GLY A 148 -6.35 -9.16 -0.95
C GLY A 148 -5.57 -8.66 -2.16
N GLN A 149 -5.99 -9.05 -3.37
CA GLN A 149 -5.38 -8.56 -4.61
C GLN A 149 -5.44 -7.03 -4.80
N MET A 150 -6.27 -6.32 -4.04
CA MET A 150 -6.35 -4.85 -4.05
C MET A 150 -5.31 -4.18 -3.14
N MET A 151 -4.50 -4.93 -2.40
CA MET A 151 -3.55 -4.37 -1.43
C MET A 151 -2.14 -4.18 -2.03
N ILE A 152 -1.54 -3.01 -1.80
CA ILE A 152 -0.10 -2.75 -1.90
C ILE A 152 0.45 -2.61 -0.49
N VAL A 153 1.19 -3.61 -0.03
CA VAL A 153 1.73 -3.62 1.33
C VAL A 153 3.19 -3.19 1.38
N GLN A 154 3.61 -2.73 2.55
CA GLN A 154 4.99 -2.53 2.93
C GLN A 154 5.38 -3.57 3.98
N PHE A 155 6.69 -3.72 4.24
CA PHE A 155 7.20 -4.54 5.35
C PHE A 155 8.58 -4.07 5.76
N THR A 156 8.98 -4.35 7.00
CA THR A 156 10.30 -4.00 7.53
C THR A 156 11.24 -5.20 7.54
N GLY A 157 12.49 -4.94 7.16
CA GLY A 157 13.58 -5.90 7.20
C GLY A 157 14.04 -6.35 5.82
N PRO A 158 15.24 -6.96 5.76
CA PRO A 158 15.86 -7.38 4.49
C PRO A 158 15.43 -8.78 4.06
N ASP A 159 14.73 -9.52 4.92
CA ASP A 159 14.45 -10.93 4.75
C ASP A 159 12.96 -11.21 4.56
N TYR A 160 12.67 -12.36 3.98
CA TYR A 160 11.31 -12.89 3.87
C TYR A 160 10.85 -13.41 5.23
N GLY A 161 10.37 -12.49 6.07
CA GLY A 161 9.95 -12.74 7.46
C GLY A 161 8.49 -13.17 7.62
N LEU A 162 8.07 -13.36 8.87
CA LEU A 162 6.73 -13.82 9.23
C LEU A 162 5.62 -12.88 8.72
N ASP A 163 5.81 -11.57 8.84
CA ASP A 163 4.78 -10.59 8.46
C ASP A 163 4.50 -10.63 6.95
N ILE A 164 5.54 -10.49 6.12
CA ILE A 164 5.39 -10.47 4.67
C ILE A 164 4.93 -11.83 4.13
N SER A 165 5.41 -12.94 4.69
CA SER A 165 4.93 -14.26 4.32
C SER A 165 3.46 -14.48 4.69
N THR A 166 3.01 -13.98 5.85
CA THR A 166 1.60 -14.03 6.25
C THR A 166 0.73 -13.21 5.31
N MET A 167 1.15 -11.98 4.95
CA MET A 167 0.41 -11.14 4.02
C MET A 167 0.29 -11.79 2.62
N ILE A 168 1.35 -12.43 2.13
CA ILE A 168 1.36 -13.11 0.83
C ILE A 168 0.54 -14.41 0.85
N ASP A 169 0.77 -15.29 1.83
CA ASP A 169 0.17 -16.62 1.83
C ASP A 169 -1.24 -16.64 2.42
N GLN A 170 -1.54 -15.86 3.46
CA GLN A 170 -2.87 -15.89 4.08
C GLN A 170 -3.82 -14.87 3.45
N TYR A 171 -3.35 -13.64 3.25
CA TYR A 171 -4.21 -12.56 2.73
C TYR A 171 -4.13 -12.36 1.23
N LYS A 172 -3.31 -13.16 0.54
CA LYS A 172 -3.19 -13.18 -0.93
C LYS A 172 -3.08 -11.78 -1.52
N ILE A 173 -2.19 -10.97 -0.94
CA ILE A 173 -1.99 -9.57 -1.36
C ILE A 173 -1.66 -9.44 -2.85
N GLY A 174 -2.02 -8.29 -3.43
CA GLY A 174 -1.81 -8.02 -4.85
C GLY A 174 -0.40 -7.56 -5.19
N ALA A 175 0.18 -6.75 -4.30
CA ALA A 175 1.43 -6.05 -4.55
C ALA A 175 2.23 -5.78 -3.27
N VAL A 176 3.54 -5.60 -3.44
CA VAL A 176 4.49 -5.25 -2.38
C VAL A 176 5.30 -4.03 -2.83
N LEU A 177 5.45 -3.05 -1.95
CA LEU A 177 6.25 -1.85 -2.14
C LEU A 177 7.60 -1.98 -1.43
N ILE A 178 8.68 -1.93 -2.20
CA ILE A 178 10.06 -2.01 -1.69
C ILE A 178 10.53 -0.64 -1.24
N PHE A 179 10.95 -0.53 0.02
CA PHE A 179 11.45 0.72 0.62
C PHE A 179 12.87 0.57 1.15
N ALA A 180 13.73 1.52 0.78
CA ALA A 180 15.05 1.65 1.37
C ALA A 180 14.97 1.96 2.88
N ALA A 181 14.04 2.84 3.28
CA ALA A 181 13.83 3.22 4.69
C ALA A 181 13.38 2.04 5.57
N ASN A 182 12.75 1.03 4.97
CA ASN A 182 12.31 -0.17 5.66
C ASN A 182 13.38 -1.28 5.68
N ASN A 183 14.62 -0.96 5.26
CA ASN A 183 15.74 -1.90 5.19
C ASN A 183 15.50 -3.09 4.23
N ASN A 184 14.71 -2.91 3.17
CA ASN A 184 14.48 -3.98 2.18
C ASN A 184 15.63 -4.11 1.16
N ILE A 185 16.48 -3.08 1.04
CA ILE A 185 17.53 -2.95 0.03
C ILE A 185 18.91 -2.93 0.71
N VAL A 186 19.59 -4.08 0.73
CA VAL A 186 20.91 -4.23 1.36
C VAL A 186 22.01 -4.51 0.33
N SER A 187 21.79 -5.49 -0.54
CA SER A 187 22.73 -5.86 -1.60
C SER A 187 21.99 -6.45 -2.80
N LYS A 188 22.65 -6.49 -3.97
CA LYS A 188 22.02 -7.06 -5.17
C LYS A 188 21.56 -8.51 -5.01
N PRO A 189 22.37 -9.43 -4.44
CA PRO A 189 21.92 -10.80 -4.22
C PRO A 189 20.76 -10.89 -3.21
N GLN A 190 20.80 -10.11 -2.13
CA GLN A 190 19.74 -10.09 -1.12
C GLN A 190 18.42 -9.61 -1.73
N LEU A 191 18.39 -8.45 -2.38
CA LEU A 191 17.15 -7.89 -2.93
C LEU A 191 16.52 -8.82 -3.97
N LYS A 192 17.36 -9.40 -4.84
CA LYS A 192 16.91 -10.38 -5.84
C LYS A 192 16.37 -11.65 -5.19
N GLY A 193 17.05 -12.21 -4.19
CA GLY A 193 16.62 -13.40 -3.48
C GLY A 193 15.30 -13.18 -2.72
N LEU A 194 15.16 -12.04 -2.07
CA LEU A 194 13.94 -11.60 -1.39
C LEU A 194 12.74 -11.56 -2.35
N ILE A 195 12.89 -10.89 -3.50
CA ILE A 195 11.82 -10.80 -4.51
C ILE A 195 11.50 -12.17 -5.11
N GLN A 196 12.50 -12.99 -5.39
CA GLN A 196 12.28 -14.36 -5.88
C GLN A 196 11.49 -15.21 -4.89
N GLN A 197 11.78 -15.11 -3.59
CA GLN A 197 11.06 -15.84 -2.56
C GLN A 197 9.60 -15.37 -2.45
N MET A 198 9.35 -14.05 -2.45
CA MET A 198 7.98 -13.51 -2.46
C MET A 198 7.17 -13.96 -3.68
N GLN A 199 7.77 -13.95 -4.87
CA GLN A 199 7.09 -14.43 -6.09
C GLN A 199 6.80 -15.93 -6.02
N LYS A 200 7.72 -16.74 -5.49
CA LYS A 200 7.57 -18.19 -5.37
C LYS A 200 6.39 -18.59 -4.48
N ASP A 201 6.19 -17.86 -3.39
CA ASP A 201 5.15 -18.18 -2.40
C ASP A 201 3.80 -17.52 -2.73
N SER A 202 3.77 -16.62 -3.73
CA SER A 202 2.54 -16.00 -4.21
C SER A 202 1.75 -16.90 -5.17
N THR A 203 0.46 -17.12 -4.89
CA THR A 203 -0.43 -17.91 -5.76
C THR A 203 -0.71 -17.19 -7.09
N ILE A 204 -0.92 -15.88 -7.03
CA ILE A 204 -0.98 -14.98 -8.19
C ILE A 204 0.27 -14.09 -8.09
N PRO A 205 1.14 -14.06 -9.13
CA PRO A 205 2.37 -13.28 -9.11
C PRO A 205 2.16 -11.84 -8.64
N LEU A 206 3.03 -11.36 -7.77
CA LEU A 206 2.93 -10.04 -7.14
C LEU A 206 3.37 -8.94 -8.11
N ALA A 207 2.67 -7.81 -8.06
CA ALA A 207 3.27 -6.57 -8.52
C ALA A 207 4.31 -6.12 -7.46
N ILE A 208 5.55 -5.97 -7.86
CA ILE A 208 6.65 -5.52 -6.99
C ILE A 208 6.93 -4.08 -7.38
N ALA A 209 6.56 -3.17 -6.48
CA ALA A 209 6.58 -1.72 -6.66
C ALA A 209 7.81 -1.08 -6.01
N ILE A 210 8.25 0.05 -6.57
CA ILE A 210 9.30 0.91 -5.99
C ILE A 210 9.14 2.35 -6.46
N ASP A 211 9.58 3.33 -5.67
CA ASP A 211 9.75 4.72 -6.09
C ASP A 211 11.15 4.98 -6.66
N GLN A 212 11.40 4.53 -7.89
CA GLN A 212 12.67 4.76 -8.58
C GLN A 212 12.49 5.92 -9.59
N GLU A 213 12.48 7.16 -9.08
CA GLU A 213 12.30 8.39 -9.89
C GLU A 213 13.64 9.00 -10.35
N GLY A 214 14.69 8.76 -9.58
CA GLY A 214 15.99 9.39 -9.71
C GLY A 214 16.15 10.67 -8.89
N GLY A 215 17.35 11.25 -8.91
CA GLY A 215 17.68 12.40 -8.06
C GLY A 215 17.51 12.10 -6.57
N LEU A 216 16.65 12.84 -5.89
CA LEU A 216 16.41 12.67 -4.44
C LEU A 216 15.55 11.45 -4.10
N VAL A 217 14.85 10.89 -5.09
CA VAL A 217 14.00 9.70 -4.94
C VAL A 217 14.60 8.57 -5.78
N ASP A 218 15.79 8.13 -5.36
CA ASP A 218 16.55 7.04 -5.98
C ASP A 218 16.82 5.96 -4.92
N ARG A 219 16.03 4.89 -4.96
CA ARG A 219 16.10 3.81 -3.97
C ARG A 219 17.26 2.85 -4.23
N LEU A 220 17.76 2.82 -5.46
CA LEU A 220 18.81 1.91 -5.91
C LEU A 220 20.18 2.59 -6.06
N GLN A 221 20.33 3.87 -5.73
CA GLN A 221 21.59 4.62 -5.90
C GLN A 221 22.84 3.91 -5.35
N TYR A 222 22.70 3.19 -4.24
CA TYR A 222 23.82 2.47 -3.59
C TYR A 222 24.17 1.15 -4.29
N LEU A 223 23.23 0.57 -5.06
CA LEU A 223 23.43 -0.67 -5.80
C LEU A 223 23.80 -0.43 -7.26
N ASP A 224 23.16 0.56 -7.91
CA ASP A 224 23.21 0.77 -9.36
C ASP A 224 23.72 2.14 -9.79
N GLY A 225 24.17 2.94 -8.83
CA GLY A 225 24.65 4.31 -9.04
C GLY A 225 23.53 5.32 -9.21
N LEU A 226 23.88 6.60 -9.00
CA LEU A 226 22.95 7.72 -9.01
C LEU A 226 22.27 7.89 -10.37
N ARG A 227 20.95 8.10 -10.33
CA ARG A 227 20.15 8.50 -11.48
C ARG A 227 19.97 10.01 -11.57
N PRO A 228 19.96 10.57 -12.78
CA PRO A 228 19.63 11.98 -12.97
C PRO A 228 18.23 12.28 -12.44
N SER A 229 18.04 13.46 -11.86
CA SER A 229 16.72 13.91 -11.42
C SER A 229 15.81 14.19 -12.62
N ALA A 230 14.50 14.09 -12.45
CA ALA A 230 13.53 14.45 -13.49
C ALA A 230 13.74 15.88 -14.00
N THR A 231 14.08 16.83 -13.12
CA THR A 231 14.41 18.20 -13.53
C THR A 231 15.65 18.26 -14.41
N SER A 232 16.70 17.49 -14.11
CA SER A 232 17.90 17.46 -14.95
C SER A 232 17.65 16.81 -16.32
N ILE A 233 16.83 15.76 -16.37
CA ILE A 233 16.39 15.13 -17.62
C ILE A 233 15.55 16.14 -18.42
N GLY A 234 14.57 16.77 -17.77
CA GLY A 234 13.69 17.78 -18.33
C GLY A 234 14.43 18.98 -18.93
N ALA A 235 15.44 19.49 -18.24
CA ALA A 235 16.28 20.61 -18.68
C ALA A 235 17.04 20.34 -19.98
N THR A 236 17.17 19.06 -20.39
CA THR A 236 17.76 18.73 -21.70
C THR A 236 16.83 19.05 -22.86
N ASN A 237 15.52 19.15 -22.62
CA ASN A 237 14.46 19.29 -23.63
C ASN A 237 14.59 18.28 -24.79
N ASP A 238 15.14 17.10 -24.51
CA ASP A 238 15.39 16.03 -25.48
C ASP A 238 14.65 14.76 -25.03
N PRO A 239 13.49 14.45 -25.66
CA PRO A 239 12.70 13.27 -25.32
C PRO A 239 13.47 11.96 -25.47
N THR A 240 14.50 11.92 -26.31
CA THR A 240 15.35 10.73 -26.50
C THR A 240 16.14 10.43 -25.24
N LYS A 241 16.62 11.46 -24.53
CA LYS A 241 17.31 11.29 -23.24
C LYS A 241 16.36 10.83 -22.13
N ALA A 242 15.13 11.36 -22.13
CA ALA A 242 14.10 10.91 -21.19
C ALA A 242 13.74 9.44 -21.42
N MET A 243 13.55 9.02 -22.68
CA MET A 243 13.32 7.62 -23.03
C MET A 243 14.49 6.72 -22.62
N ALA A 244 15.73 7.13 -22.91
CA ALA A 244 16.92 6.38 -22.50
C ALA A 244 17.02 6.21 -20.98
N ALA A 245 16.66 7.24 -20.20
CA ALA A 245 16.59 7.14 -18.73
C ALA A 245 15.55 6.10 -18.28
N GLY A 246 14.35 6.14 -18.86
CA GLY A 246 13.30 5.14 -18.58
C GLY A 246 13.75 3.71 -18.93
N MET A 247 14.40 3.51 -20.08
CA MET A 247 14.93 2.20 -20.48
C MET A 247 16.00 1.68 -19.51
N GLN A 248 16.87 2.56 -19.03
CA GLN A 248 17.91 2.20 -18.09
C GLN A 248 17.32 1.82 -16.73
N ASP A 249 16.29 2.53 -16.24
CA ASP A 249 15.57 2.15 -15.03
C ASP A 249 14.85 0.81 -15.21
N ALA A 250 14.16 0.59 -16.35
CA ALA A 250 13.51 -0.71 -16.62
C ALA A 250 14.50 -1.88 -16.60
N LYS A 251 15.69 -1.69 -17.16
CA LYS A 251 16.75 -2.70 -17.17
C LYS A 251 17.19 -3.07 -15.76
N ASP A 252 17.42 -2.08 -14.91
CA ASP A 252 17.93 -2.32 -13.56
C ASP A 252 16.84 -2.84 -12.62
N LEU A 253 15.62 -2.31 -12.71
CA LEU A 253 14.47 -2.79 -11.94
C LEU A 253 14.16 -4.26 -12.27
N SER A 254 14.10 -4.61 -13.56
CA SER A 254 13.80 -5.98 -13.98
C SER A 254 14.90 -6.98 -13.63
N TYR A 255 16.15 -6.54 -13.38
CA TYR A 255 17.22 -7.41 -12.90
C TYR A 255 16.91 -8.03 -11.52
N TYR A 256 16.24 -7.26 -10.65
CA TYR A 256 15.81 -7.70 -9.32
C TYR A 256 14.43 -8.39 -9.32
N GLY A 257 13.66 -8.25 -10.41
CA GLY A 257 12.28 -8.71 -10.48
C GLY A 257 11.24 -7.66 -10.07
N ILE A 258 11.65 -6.39 -9.95
CA ILE A 258 10.74 -5.26 -9.76
C ILE A 258 10.05 -4.99 -11.10
N ASN A 259 8.72 -4.84 -11.07
CA ASN A 259 7.88 -4.83 -12.28
C ASN A 259 6.86 -3.67 -12.30
N LEU A 260 6.80 -2.86 -11.25
CA LEU A 260 6.02 -1.63 -11.19
C LEU A 260 6.93 -0.51 -10.66
N ASN A 261 7.14 0.54 -11.45
CA ASN A 261 7.79 1.75 -10.96
C ASN A 261 6.72 2.80 -10.67
N LEU A 262 6.79 3.41 -9.50
CA LEU A 262 5.96 4.52 -9.10
C LEU A 262 6.53 5.82 -9.68
N ALA A 263 6.71 5.85 -11.00
CA ALA A 263 7.23 6.96 -11.79
C ALA A 263 6.69 6.82 -13.23
N PRO A 264 6.60 7.90 -14.01
CA PRO A 264 7.10 9.25 -13.75
C PRO A 264 6.16 10.15 -12.94
N VAL A 265 6.76 11.15 -12.29
CA VAL A 265 6.04 12.32 -11.77
C VAL A 265 5.65 13.23 -12.94
N VAL A 266 4.37 13.58 -13.02
CA VAL A 266 3.79 14.45 -14.06
C VAL A 266 3.16 15.72 -13.49
N ASP A 267 3.47 16.06 -12.24
CA ASP A 267 3.11 17.34 -11.64
C ASP A 267 3.75 18.51 -12.41
N VAL A 268 2.99 19.60 -12.55
CA VAL A 268 3.44 20.84 -13.21
C VAL A 268 3.67 21.90 -12.14
N THR A 269 4.93 22.16 -11.80
CA THR A 269 5.28 23.11 -10.73
C THR A 269 5.25 24.54 -11.23
N ASN A 270 4.36 25.35 -10.66
CA ASN A 270 4.29 26.80 -10.85
C ASN A 270 4.50 27.57 -9.53
N VAL A 271 4.38 26.87 -8.39
CA VAL A 271 4.70 27.33 -7.04
C VAL A 271 5.79 26.42 -6.47
N TYR A 272 6.65 26.97 -5.61
CA TYR A 272 7.63 26.14 -4.92
C TYR A 272 6.92 25.15 -3.99
N ASN A 273 7.08 23.87 -4.27
CA ASN A 273 6.67 22.77 -3.41
C ASN A 273 7.93 21.95 -3.07
N PRO A 274 8.36 21.91 -1.79
CA PRO A 274 9.56 21.17 -1.42
C PRO A 274 9.44 19.67 -1.73
N GLN A 275 8.22 19.11 -1.71
CA GLN A 275 7.98 17.72 -2.08
C GLN A 275 8.18 17.45 -3.57
N LEU A 276 8.10 18.46 -4.43
CA LEU A 276 8.33 18.32 -5.87
C LEU A 276 9.71 18.81 -6.31
N TYR A 277 10.54 19.27 -5.38
CA TYR A 277 11.86 19.79 -5.67
C TYR A 277 12.72 18.75 -6.40
N LEU A 278 13.19 19.09 -7.60
CA LEU A 278 13.93 18.23 -8.53
C LEU A 278 13.18 17.00 -9.09
N ARG A 279 11.93 16.77 -8.71
CA ARG A 279 11.13 15.60 -9.09
C ARG A 279 10.26 15.81 -10.33
N THR A 280 10.13 17.02 -10.84
CA THR A 280 9.34 17.29 -12.05
C THR A 280 10.21 17.51 -13.28
N PHE A 281 9.71 17.05 -14.43
CA PHE A 281 10.38 17.20 -15.74
C PHE A 281 10.34 18.62 -16.30
N GLY A 282 9.60 19.54 -15.67
CA GLY A 282 9.47 20.91 -16.12
C GLY A 282 8.47 21.69 -15.27
N THR A 283 8.28 22.95 -15.66
CA THR A 283 7.38 23.90 -14.98
C THR A 283 6.15 24.27 -15.82
N ASN A 284 6.01 23.68 -17.01
CA ASN A 284 4.84 23.83 -17.86
C ASN A 284 4.35 22.47 -18.36
N ALA A 285 3.07 22.40 -18.68
CA ALA A 285 2.37 21.16 -18.98
C ALA A 285 2.88 20.48 -20.28
N GLU A 286 3.29 21.25 -21.28
CA GLU A 286 3.82 20.74 -22.55
C GLU A 286 5.17 20.01 -22.36
N THR A 287 6.12 20.65 -21.68
CA THR A 287 7.43 20.05 -21.37
C THR A 287 7.25 18.80 -20.51
N VAL A 288 6.42 18.86 -19.46
CA VAL A 288 6.15 17.70 -18.59
C VAL A 288 5.55 16.55 -19.38
N THR A 289 4.50 16.80 -20.17
CA THR A 289 3.85 15.78 -21.01
C THR A 289 4.82 15.12 -21.99
N THR A 290 5.70 15.91 -22.59
CA THR A 290 6.64 15.43 -23.60
C THR A 290 7.73 14.58 -22.98
N MET A 291 8.37 15.08 -21.93
CA MET A 291 9.52 14.44 -21.30
C MET A 291 9.09 13.24 -20.45
N ALA A 292 8.09 13.39 -19.59
CA ALA A 292 7.58 12.28 -18.78
C ALA A 292 6.95 11.18 -19.64
N GLY A 293 6.25 11.55 -20.72
CA GLY A 293 5.72 10.58 -21.68
C GLY A 293 6.82 9.78 -22.38
N ALA A 294 7.93 10.41 -22.74
CA ALA A 294 9.06 9.71 -23.33
C ALA A 294 9.76 8.78 -22.31
N TYR A 295 9.94 9.23 -21.07
CA TYR A 295 10.41 8.38 -19.97
C TYR A 295 9.51 7.16 -19.75
N LEU A 296 8.19 7.36 -19.68
CA LEU A 296 7.21 6.28 -19.52
C LEU A 296 7.33 5.24 -20.63
N ARG A 297 7.45 5.68 -21.89
CA ARG A 297 7.63 4.75 -23.02
C ARG A 297 8.92 3.94 -22.88
N GLY A 298 10.04 4.58 -22.53
CA GLY A 298 11.30 3.88 -22.31
C GLY A 298 11.22 2.85 -21.17
N LEU A 299 10.55 3.22 -20.08
CA LEU A 299 10.34 2.33 -18.93
C LEU A 299 9.54 1.08 -19.33
N GLN A 300 8.51 1.25 -20.16
CA GLN A 300 7.57 0.19 -20.52
C GLN A 300 7.99 -0.61 -21.77
N GLU A 301 9.01 -0.17 -22.52
CA GLU A 301 9.40 -0.76 -23.81
C GLU A 301 9.71 -2.26 -23.73
N SER A 302 10.32 -2.70 -22.61
CA SER A 302 10.64 -4.11 -22.40
C SER A 302 9.42 -5.00 -22.11
N GLY A 303 8.28 -4.41 -21.75
CA GLY A 303 7.10 -5.10 -21.24
C GLY A 303 7.25 -5.68 -19.83
N LYS A 304 8.39 -5.47 -19.15
CA LYS A 304 8.67 -6.05 -17.82
C LYS A 304 8.41 -5.11 -16.65
N VAL A 305 8.43 -3.80 -16.90
CA VAL A 305 8.24 -2.77 -15.89
C VAL A 305 7.20 -1.79 -16.37
N MET A 306 6.13 -1.60 -15.60
CA MET A 306 5.10 -0.59 -15.91
C MET A 306 5.32 0.67 -15.08
N GLY A 307 4.99 1.82 -15.67
CA GLY A 307 5.06 3.11 -14.99
C GLY A 307 3.72 3.52 -14.39
N THR A 308 3.81 4.41 -13.41
CA THR A 308 2.66 4.99 -12.70
C THR A 308 2.76 6.51 -12.77
N LEU A 309 1.80 7.17 -13.41
CA LEU A 309 1.76 8.62 -13.38
C LEU A 309 1.34 9.10 -11.99
N LYS A 310 2.04 10.10 -11.45
CA LYS A 310 1.73 10.68 -10.13
C LYS A 310 2.08 12.18 -10.06
N HIS A 311 1.45 12.96 -9.20
CA HIS A 311 0.45 12.58 -8.20
C HIS A 311 -0.90 13.20 -8.57
N PHE A 312 -1.88 12.39 -9.00
CA PHE A 312 -3.17 12.91 -9.43
C PHE A 312 -3.97 13.41 -8.22
N PRO A 313 -4.78 14.48 -8.31
CA PRO A 313 -5.02 15.37 -9.46
C PRO A 313 -3.93 16.38 -9.80
N GLY A 314 -2.96 16.64 -8.91
CA GLY A 314 -1.76 17.41 -9.22
C GLY A 314 -1.29 18.25 -8.03
N LEU A 315 -0.05 18.06 -7.59
CA LEU A 315 0.54 18.74 -6.43
C LEU A 315 1.26 20.07 -6.79
N GLY A 316 1.18 20.50 -8.05
CA GLY A 316 1.99 21.58 -8.61
C GLY A 316 1.77 22.98 -8.01
N ASP A 317 0.57 23.23 -7.47
CA ASP A 317 0.18 24.51 -6.82
C ASP A 317 0.13 24.44 -5.29
N VAL A 318 0.47 23.29 -4.74
CA VAL A 318 0.35 23.03 -3.30
C VAL A 318 1.66 23.41 -2.63
N SER A 319 1.59 24.13 -1.50
CA SER A 319 2.77 24.48 -0.70
C SER A 319 2.98 23.59 0.53
N ALA A 320 1.96 22.87 0.98
CA ALA A 320 2.01 21.98 2.15
C ALA A 320 2.29 20.53 1.76
N ASP A 321 2.97 19.81 2.65
CA ASP A 321 3.36 18.42 2.42
C ASP A 321 2.22 17.45 2.78
N PRO A 322 1.75 16.61 1.84
CA PRO A 322 0.72 15.61 2.11
C PRO A 322 1.15 14.54 3.14
N HIS A 323 2.45 14.36 3.38
CA HIS A 323 2.94 13.41 4.40
C HIS A 323 2.65 13.86 5.83
N THR A 324 2.45 15.17 6.06
CA THR A 324 2.28 15.77 7.40
C THR A 324 0.94 16.49 7.59
N SER A 325 0.19 16.70 6.50
CA SER A 325 -1.10 17.39 6.51
C SER A 325 -1.91 17.04 5.26
N VAL A 326 -3.17 17.46 5.15
CA VAL A 326 -3.92 17.37 3.88
C VAL A 326 -3.85 18.73 3.18
N PRO A 327 -2.99 18.90 2.16
CA PRO A 327 -2.91 20.16 1.44
C PRO A 327 -4.21 20.52 0.72
N SER A 328 -4.44 21.82 0.51
CA SER A 328 -5.56 22.31 -0.28
C SER A 328 -5.08 22.86 -1.63
N LEU A 329 -5.67 22.38 -2.71
CA LEU A 329 -5.51 22.89 -4.05
C LEU A 329 -6.70 23.81 -4.39
N ASN A 330 -6.42 25.09 -4.61
CA ASN A 330 -7.44 26.12 -4.88
C ASN A 330 -7.34 26.67 -6.31
N ARG A 331 -7.33 25.76 -7.29
CA ARG A 331 -7.41 26.11 -8.72
C ARG A 331 -8.83 26.02 -9.22
N THR A 332 -9.17 26.89 -10.17
CA THR A 332 -10.42 26.75 -10.94
C THR A 332 -10.35 25.47 -11.78
N GLN A 333 -11.51 24.91 -12.13
CA GLN A 333 -11.56 23.74 -13.00
C GLN A 333 -10.91 23.98 -14.38
N SER A 334 -10.98 25.22 -14.91
CA SER A 334 -10.28 25.60 -16.13
C SER A 334 -8.76 25.55 -15.97
N ALA A 335 -8.22 26.03 -14.85
CA ALA A 335 -6.79 25.96 -14.55
C ALA A 335 -6.33 24.51 -14.32
N LEU A 336 -7.09 23.72 -13.56
CA LEU A 336 -6.85 22.28 -13.40
C LEU A 336 -6.78 21.58 -14.77
N THR A 337 -7.74 21.86 -15.65
CA THR A 337 -7.81 21.26 -16.99
C THR A 337 -6.65 21.68 -17.90
N ALA A 338 -6.19 22.91 -17.79
CA ALA A 338 -5.14 23.48 -18.63
C ALA A 338 -3.72 23.14 -18.14
N ILE A 339 -3.55 22.91 -16.83
CA ILE A 339 -2.24 22.75 -16.19
C ILE A 339 -2.09 21.34 -15.61
N ASP A 340 -2.78 21.03 -14.51
CA ASP A 340 -2.55 19.79 -13.74
C ASP A 340 -3.01 18.54 -14.49
N TRP A 341 -4.19 18.60 -15.10
CA TRP A 341 -4.80 17.46 -15.80
C TRP A 341 -4.33 17.34 -17.24
N GLN A 342 -3.61 18.33 -17.78
CA GLN A 342 -3.18 18.30 -19.18
C GLN A 342 -2.19 17.16 -19.45
N PRO A 343 -1.16 16.89 -18.61
CA PRO A 343 -0.30 15.72 -18.77
C PRO A 343 -1.08 14.42 -18.72
N TYR A 344 -1.95 14.23 -17.72
CA TYR A 344 -2.79 13.04 -17.61
C TYR A 344 -3.67 12.84 -18.84
N ARG A 345 -4.45 13.86 -19.23
CA ARG A 345 -5.35 13.80 -20.40
C ARG A 345 -4.60 13.41 -21.67
N SER A 346 -3.42 14.00 -21.88
CA SER A 346 -2.63 13.78 -23.09
C SER A 346 -1.97 12.41 -23.11
N LEU A 347 -1.49 11.92 -21.98
CA LEU A 347 -0.86 10.60 -21.87
C LEU A 347 -1.91 9.49 -21.89
N ILE A 348 -3.06 9.65 -21.21
CA ILE A 348 -4.18 8.71 -21.29
C ILE A 348 -4.65 8.56 -22.74
N ALA A 349 -4.77 9.66 -23.49
CA ALA A 349 -5.19 9.63 -24.89
C ALA A 349 -4.19 8.92 -25.82
N ARG A 350 -2.92 8.77 -25.43
CA ARG A 350 -1.91 7.99 -26.18
C ARG A 350 -2.09 6.48 -25.98
N GLY A 351 -2.79 6.05 -24.93
CA GLY A 351 -3.15 4.65 -24.68
C GLY A 351 -2.06 3.80 -24.03
N ASP A 352 -0.93 4.39 -23.63
CA ASP A 352 0.22 3.70 -23.03
C ASP A 352 0.27 3.79 -21.49
N VAL A 353 -0.67 4.50 -20.85
CA VAL A 353 -0.74 4.60 -19.39
C VAL A 353 -1.44 3.39 -18.78
N GLN A 354 -0.72 2.64 -17.95
CA GLN A 354 -1.24 1.44 -17.28
C GLN A 354 -1.71 1.71 -15.85
N ALA A 355 -1.09 2.68 -15.17
CA ALA A 355 -1.38 2.99 -13.78
C ALA A 355 -1.30 4.50 -13.50
N ILE A 356 -2.17 4.97 -12.59
CA ILE A 356 -2.17 6.34 -12.06
C ILE A 356 -2.32 6.29 -10.54
N MET A 357 -1.47 7.03 -9.83
CA MET A 357 -1.55 7.21 -8.39
C MET A 357 -2.29 8.50 -8.03
N VAL A 358 -3.22 8.42 -7.09
CA VAL A 358 -4.00 9.54 -6.55
C VAL A 358 -3.54 9.87 -5.14
N THR A 359 -3.14 11.12 -4.89
CA THR A 359 -2.61 11.57 -3.58
C THR A 359 -3.69 12.23 -2.71
N HIS A 360 -3.24 12.87 -1.63
CA HIS A 360 -4.06 13.28 -0.50
C HIS A 360 -4.15 14.81 -0.38
N GLU A 361 -4.66 15.47 -1.42
CA GLU A 361 -5.00 16.90 -1.40
C GLU A 361 -6.52 17.12 -1.48
N ILE A 362 -7.01 18.19 -0.87
CA ILE A 362 -8.38 18.70 -1.04
C ILE A 362 -8.41 19.58 -2.29
N VAL A 363 -9.13 19.16 -3.34
CA VAL A 363 -9.40 20.04 -4.49
C VAL A 363 -10.69 20.80 -4.25
N THR A 364 -10.56 21.95 -3.59
CA THR A 364 -11.68 22.77 -3.08
C THR A 364 -12.77 23.13 -4.13
N LYS A 365 -12.43 23.15 -5.42
CA LYS A 365 -13.39 23.44 -6.50
C LYS A 365 -14.10 22.21 -7.07
N ILE A 366 -13.74 21.00 -6.62
CA ILE A 366 -14.30 19.72 -7.05
C ILE A 366 -14.95 19.00 -5.86
N ASP A 367 -14.17 18.80 -4.80
CA ASP A 367 -14.61 18.24 -3.53
C ASP A 367 -13.84 18.92 -2.39
N ASP A 368 -14.55 19.76 -1.64
CA ASP A 368 -14.02 20.49 -0.50
C ASP A 368 -14.11 19.70 0.82
N THR A 369 -14.65 18.48 0.79
CA THR A 369 -14.90 17.67 2.00
C THR A 369 -14.00 16.45 2.13
N LYS A 370 -13.43 15.96 1.03
CA LYS A 370 -12.67 14.70 1.01
C LYS A 370 -11.32 14.87 0.31
N PRO A 371 -10.23 14.27 0.85
CA PRO A 371 -8.98 14.11 0.12
C PRO A 371 -9.21 13.43 -1.22
N SER A 372 -8.41 13.79 -2.23
CA SER A 372 -8.59 13.33 -3.61
C SER A 372 -8.67 11.81 -3.73
N SER A 373 -7.79 11.07 -3.06
CA SER A 373 -7.79 9.59 -3.05
C SER A 373 -9.06 8.95 -2.46
N LEU A 374 -9.83 9.70 -1.67
CA LEU A 374 -11.07 9.25 -1.01
C LEU A 374 -12.33 9.89 -1.62
N SER A 375 -12.17 10.73 -2.66
CA SER A 375 -13.28 11.44 -3.30
C SER A 375 -13.74 10.73 -4.57
N TYR A 376 -15.00 10.26 -4.56
CA TYR A 376 -15.65 9.74 -5.77
C TYR A 376 -15.69 10.78 -6.89
N LYS A 377 -15.86 12.07 -6.56
CA LYS A 377 -15.89 13.16 -7.54
C LYS A 377 -14.57 13.26 -8.28
N VAL A 378 -13.44 13.15 -7.57
CA VAL A 378 -12.10 13.23 -8.15
C VAL A 378 -11.73 11.93 -8.87
N VAL A 379 -11.81 10.78 -8.18
CA VAL A 379 -11.35 9.50 -8.72
C VAL A 379 -12.27 8.98 -9.83
N THR A 380 -13.55 8.78 -9.54
CA THR A 380 -14.48 8.28 -10.56
C THR A 380 -14.99 9.39 -11.47
N GLY A 381 -15.41 10.53 -10.92
CA GLY A 381 -15.97 11.63 -11.69
C GLY A 381 -14.99 12.22 -12.70
N ILE A 382 -13.79 12.60 -12.26
CA ILE A 382 -12.78 13.19 -13.15
C ILE A 382 -11.92 12.11 -13.80
N LEU A 383 -11.16 11.33 -13.03
CA LEU A 383 -10.13 10.46 -13.62
C LEU A 383 -10.71 9.32 -14.45
N ARG A 384 -11.69 8.59 -13.91
CA ARG A 384 -12.33 7.47 -14.63
C ARG A 384 -13.24 7.94 -15.76
N ASN A 385 -14.16 8.87 -15.47
CA ASN A 385 -15.23 9.24 -16.40
C ASN A 385 -14.82 10.37 -17.34
N GLN A 386 -14.38 11.52 -16.83
CA GLN A 386 -14.06 12.69 -17.66
C GLN A 386 -12.77 12.50 -18.48
N LEU A 387 -11.71 11.98 -17.86
CA LEU A 387 -10.43 11.72 -18.55
C LEU A 387 -10.40 10.35 -19.23
N GLY A 388 -11.38 9.48 -18.97
CA GLY A 388 -11.55 8.20 -19.64
C GLY A 388 -10.49 7.15 -19.30
N PHE A 389 -9.78 7.28 -18.17
CA PHE A 389 -8.69 6.36 -17.83
C PHE A 389 -9.21 4.95 -17.54
N GLN A 390 -8.72 3.93 -18.26
CA GLN A 390 -9.20 2.54 -18.09
C GLN A 390 -8.27 1.63 -17.29
N GLY A 391 -7.02 2.07 -17.05
CA GLY A 391 -6.02 1.32 -16.29
C GLY A 391 -6.27 1.31 -14.78
N VAL A 392 -5.26 0.86 -14.03
CA VAL A 392 -5.31 0.74 -12.57
C VAL A 392 -5.18 2.11 -11.91
N ILE A 393 -6.16 2.46 -11.08
CA ILE A 393 -6.05 3.59 -10.17
C ILE A 393 -5.54 3.07 -8.83
N MET A 394 -4.48 3.67 -8.30
CA MET A 394 -3.99 3.36 -6.96
C MET A 394 -3.99 4.59 -6.07
N THR A 395 -4.12 4.39 -4.77
CA THR A 395 -3.90 5.47 -3.81
C THR A 395 -2.41 5.68 -3.58
N ASP A 396 -2.04 6.89 -3.20
CA ASP A 396 -0.89 7.13 -2.34
C ASP A 396 -1.12 6.47 -0.97
N SER A 397 -0.13 6.46 -0.08
CA SER A 397 -0.20 5.68 1.14
C SER A 397 -1.30 6.16 2.10
N LEU A 398 -2.34 5.35 2.28
CA LEU A 398 -3.47 5.60 3.19
C LEU A 398 -3.06 5.66 4.67
N THR A 399 -1.81 5.33 4.98
CA THR A 399 -1.19 5.45 6.30
C THR A 399 -0.38 6.72 6.49
N MET A 400 -0.37 7.64 5.52
CA MET A 400 0.20 8.99 5.68
C MET A 400 -0.55 9.78 6.76
N GLU A 401 0.16 10.63 7.51
CA GLU A 401 -0.40 11.37 8.66
C GLU A 401 -1.63 12.20 8.27
N GLY A 402 -1.63 12.77 7.06
CA GLY A 402 -2.77 13.51 6.52
C GLY A 402 -4.07 12.69 6.44
N ILE A 403 -3.99 11.38 6.24
CA ILE A 403 -5.17 10.50 6.20
C ILE A 403 -5.48 9.94 7.59
N ILE A 404 -4.49 9.39 8.29
CA ILE A 404 -4.72 8.70 9.57
C ILE A 404 -5.11 9.64 10.71
N ALA A 405 -4.87 10.95 10.56
CA ALA A 405 -5.39 11.97 11.47
C ALA A 405 -6.93 12.06 11.47
N TYR A 406 -7.61 11.61 10.42
CA TYR A 406 -9.06 11.74 10.24
C TYR A 406 -9.78 10.42 10.02
N TYR A 407 -9.10 9.41 9.48
CA TYR A 407 -9.69 8.13 9.10
C TYR A 407 -8.88 6.97 9.65
N THR A 408 -9.57 5.98 10.20
CA THR A 408 -8.93 4.67 10.45
C THR A 408 -8.56 4.01 9.13
N GLU A 409 -7.60 3.08 9.14
CA GLU A 409 -7.21 2.30 7.95
C GLU A 409 -8.41 1.60 7.30
N ALA A 410 -9.31 1.03 8.11
CA ALA A 410 -10.54 0.38 7.65
C ALA A 410 -11.47 1.36 6.89
N GLN A 411 -11.67 2.56 7.45
CA GLN A 411 -12.49 3.60 6.81
C GLN A 411 -11.83 4.12 5.52
N ALA A 412 -10.53 4.43 5.58
CA ALA A 412 -9.79 4.92 4.43
C ALA A 412 -9.80 3.91 3.26
N ALA A 413 -9.61 2.63 3.56
CA ALA A 413 -9.66 1.56 2.56
C ALA A 413 -11.05 1.46 1.91
N ALA A 414 -12.13 1.42 2.70
CA ALA A 414 -13.50 1.37 2.17
C ALA A 414 -13.81 2.61 1.31
N MET A 415 -13.50 3.81 1.80
CA MET A 415 -13.73 5.07 1.07
C MET A 415 -12.92 5.15 -0.22
N ALA A 416 -11.68 4.66 -0.26
CA ALA A 416 -10.87 4.63 -1.47
C ALA A 416 -11.48 3.69 -2.54
N VAL A 417 -11.99 2.52 -2.13
CA VAL A 417 -12.67 1.59 -3.05
C VAL A 417 -13.98 2.19 -3.56
N GLU A 418 -14.77 2.79 -2.66
CA GLU A 418 -15.98 3.52 -3.00
C GLU A 418 -15.68 4.65 -4.00
N ALA A 419 -14.62 5.42 -3.78
CA ALA A 419 -14.18 6.49 -4.66
C ALA A 419 -13.81 6.01 -6.06
N GLY A 420 -13.31 4.78 -6.20
CA GLY A 420 -12.98 4.15 -7.47
C GLY A 420 -11.54 3.68 -7.60
N SER A 421 -10.76 3.64 -6.52
CA SER A 421 -9.42 3.06 -6.51
C SER A 421 -9.47 1.54 -6.68
N ASP A 422 -8.48 1.00 -7.39
CA ASP A 422 -8.32 -0.43 -7.65
C ASP A 422 -7.24 -1.04 -6.75
N LEU A 423 -6.14 -0.32 -6.48
CA LEU A 423 -5.09 -0.70 -5.53
C LEU A 423 -5.00 0.29 -4.36
N LEU A 424 -4.80 -0.24 -3.16
CA LEU A 424 -4.77 0.49 -1.89
C LEU A 424 -3.38 0.36 -1.27
N MET A 425 -2.68 1.47 -1.12
CA MET A 425 -1.34 1.50 -0.55
C MET A 425 -1.38 1.83 0.94
N GLY A 426 -0.56 1.16 1.74
CA GLY A 426 -0.20 1.67 3.07
C GLY A 426 -0.11 0.63 4.19
N ALA A 427 -0.74 -0.53 4.04
CA ALA A 427 -0.67 -1.58 5.06
C ALA A 427 0.76 -2.08 5.24
N SER A 428 1.24 -2.16 6.48
CA SER A 428 2.62 -2.54 6.81
C SER A 428 2.74 -3.80 7.67
N THR A 429 1.61 -4.33 8.15
CA THR A 429 1.53 -5.52 9.00
C THR A 429 0.34 -6.41 8.60
N PRO A 430 0.36 -7.71 8.97
CA PRO A 430 -0.79 -8.60 8.84
C PRO A 430 -2.09 -8.03 9.40
N ASP A 431 -2.03 -7.39 10.58
CA ASP A 431 -3.21 -6.80 11.23
C ASP A 431 -3.77 -5.61 10.44
N SER A 432 -2.88 -4.77 9.88
CA SER A 432 -3.29 -3.65 9.02
C SER A 432 -4.02 -4.15 7.77
N VAL A 433 -3.51 -5.21 7.13
CA VAL A 433 -4.17 -5.84 5.98
C VAL A 433 -5.58 -6.35 6.36
N VAL A 434 -5.71 -7.05 7.49
CA VAL A 434 -7.01 -7.56 7.96
C VAL A 434 -7.98 -6.42 8.27
N ASN A 435 -7.51 -5.35 8.90
CA ASN A 435 -8.33 -4.19 9.20
C ASN A 435 -8.90 -3.53 7.93
N MET A 436 -8.06 -3.34 6.91
CA MET A 436 -8.50 -2.83 5.61
C MET A 436 -9.48 -3.77 4.91
N ILE A 437 -9.22 -5.09 4.90
CA ILE A 437 -10.14 -6.10 4.35
C ILE A 437 -11.50 -6.04 5.04
N ASN A 438 -11.52 -6.00 6.38
CA ASN A 438 -12.74 -5.97 7.16
C ASN A 438 -13.55 -4.69 6.93
N GLY A 439 -12.89 -3.53 6.81
CA GLY A 439 -13.55 -2.27 6.45
C GLY A 439 -14.28 -2.36 5.12
N ILE A 440 -13.63 -2.94 4.10
CA ILE A 440 -14.24 -3.14 2.77
C ILE A 440 -15.42 -4.12 2.85
N LYS A 441 -15.26 -5.25 3.58
CA LYS A 441 -16.36 -6.23 3.76
C LYS A 441 -17.55 -5.64 4.50
N GLN A 442 -17.31 -4.77 5.49
CA GLN A 442 -18.36 -4.06 6.20
C GLN A 442 -19.12 -3.12 5.27
N ALA A 443 -18.42 -2.31 4.47
CA ALA A 443 -19.04 -1.43 3.48
C ALA A 443 -19.83 -2.22 2.41
N ILE A 444 -19.35 -3.41 2.00
CA ILE A 444 -20.11 -4.31 1.13
C ILE A 444 -21.39 -4.80 1.81
N SER A 445 -21.29 -5.21 3.07
CA SER A 445 -22.44 -5.70 3.84
C SER A 445 -23.48 -4.60 4.10
N ALA A 446 -23.03 -3.34 4.21
CA ALA A 446 -23.88 -2.16 4.32
C ALA A 446 -24.50 -1.71 2.98
N GLY A 447 -24.07 -2.29 1.85
CA GLY A 447 -24.54 -1.92 0.51
C GLY A 447 -23.89 -0.67 -0.08
N GLU A 448 -22.86 -0.13 0.57
CA GLU A 448 -22.11 1.05 0.11
C GLU A 448 -21.18 0.68 -1.07
N ILE A 449 -20.64 -0.55 -1.06
CA ILE A 449 -19.79 -1.09 -2.13
C ILE A 449 -20.43 -2.36 -2.69
N SER A 450 -20.57 -2.46 -4.01
CA SER A 450 -21.00 -3.71 -4.64
C SER A 450 -19.83 -4.69 -4.79
N GLN A 451 -20.10 -6.00 -4.71
CA GLN A 451 -19.08 -7.01 -5.07
C GLN A 451 -18.62 -6.87 -6.53
N GLN A 452 -19.50 -6.41 -7.43
CA GLN A 452 -19.13 -6.12 -8.82
C GLN A 452 -18.06 -5.02 -8.91
N ARG A 453 -18.07 -4.02 -8.02
CA ARG A 453 -17.01 -3.01 -7.96
C ARG A 453 -15.65 -3.63 -7.69
N ILE A 454 -15.59 -4.60 -6.77
CA ILE A 454 -14.38 -5.37 -6.45
C ILE A 454 -13.94 -6.17 -7.67
N ASP A 455 -14.85 -6.89 -8.32
CA ASP A 455 -14.55 -7.68 -9.52
C ASP A 455 -13.95 -6.83 -10.65
N VAL A 456 -14.47 -5.61 -10.84
CA VAL A 456 -13.95 -4.66 -11.83
C VAL A 456 -12.54 -4.19 -11.47
N SER A 457 -12.26 -3.90 -10.19
CA SER A 457 -10.90 -3.53 -9.74
C SER A 457 -9.92 -4.67 -9.97
N VAL A 458 -10.24 -5.87 -9.50
CA VAL A 458 -9.37 -7.04 -9.61
C VAL A 458 -9.13 -7.40 -11.07
N ARG A 459 -10.10 -7.21 -11.97
CA ARG A 459 -9.88 -7.35 -13.42
C ARG A 459 -8.75 -6.48 -13.93
N ARG A 460 -8.75 -5.20 -13.55
CA ARG A 460 -7.72 -4.24 -13.97
C ARG A 460 -6.35 -4.62 -13.40
N ILE A 461 -6.31 -5.06 -12.15
CA ILE A 461 -5.07 -5.51 -11.48
C ILE A 461 -4.50 -6.74 -12.18
N LEU A 462 -5.33 -7.73 -12.49
CA LEU A 462 -4.90 -8.92 -13.24
C LEU A 462 -4.47 -8.55 -14.67
N MET A 463 -5.13 -7.59 -15.32
CA MET A 463 -4.72 -7.09 -16.62
C MET A 463 -3.38 -6.35 -16.58
N LEU A 464 -3.14 -5.54 -15.54
CA LEU A 464 -1.85 -4.92 -15.28
C LEU A 464 -0.74 -5.98 -15.14
N LYS A 465 -1.00 -7.04 -14.35
CA LYS A 465 -0.08 -8.18 -14.19
C LYS A 465 0.17 -8.93 -15.50
N TYR A 466 -0.84 -9.06 -16.37
CA TYR A 466 -0.69 -9.59 -17.72
C TYR A 466 0.23 -8.70 -18.57
N HIS A 467 0.03 -7.38 -18.56
CA HIS A 467 0.87 -6.44 -19.30
C HIS A 467 2.33 -6.45 -18.84
N MET A 468 2.58 -6.67 -17.53
CA MET A 468 3.93 -6.86 -16.97
C MET A 468 4.58 -8.22 -17.31
N GLY A 469 3.87 -9.10 -18.04
CA GLY A 469 4.32 -10.46 -18.36
C GLY A 469 4.30 -11.44 -17.17
N LEU A 470 3.67 -11.07 -16.06
CA LEU A 470 3.58 -11.91 -14.86
C LEU A 470 2.53 -13.01 -15.01
N LEU A 471 1.44 -12.71 -15.73
CA LEU A 471 0.42 -13.69 -16.09
C LEU A 471 0.60 -14.09 -17.55
N GLN A 472 1.00 -15.33 -17.78
CA GLN A 472 1.12 -15.88 -19.12
C GLN A 472 -0.10 -16.73 -19.45
N ILE A 473 -0.70 -16.50 -20.61
CA ILE A 473 -1.81 -17.32 -21.10
C ILE A 473 -1.27 -18.72 -21.35
N PRO A 474 -1.87 -19.77 -20.76
CA PRO A 474 -1.40 -21.14 -20.96
C PRO A 474 -1.53 -21.54 -22.43
N SER A 475 -0.52 -22.24 -22.95
CA SER A 475 -0.67 -22.94 -24.23
C SER A 475 -1.75 -24.02 -24.09
N VAL A 476 -2.73 -23.97 -24.98
CA VAL A 476 -3.88 -24.90 -25.05
C VAL A 476 -3.83 -25.73 -26.31
#